data_AF-A0A8K0N4Q4-F1
#
_entry.id   AF-A0A8K0N4Q4-F1
#
_cell.length_a   1.000
_cell.length_b   1.000
_cell.length_c   1.000
_cell.angle_alpha   90.00
_cell.angle_beta   90.00
_cell.angle_gamma   90.00
#
_symmetry.space_group_name_H-M   'P 1'
#
loop_
_entity.id
_entity.type
_entity.pdbx_description
1 polymer ?
#
loop_
_entity_poly.entity_id
_entity_poly.type
_entity_poly.pdbx_seq_one_letter_code
_entity_poly.pdbx_strand_id
1 'polypeptide(L)'
;MPSPTLLSSPFSRSTPLSTHSIAVHANSICVRFSCSCSNGISVSTYNHPIYKVKTGDSLGTITYNIFNEFITYEDIAMVNKILDPNKIEVGQKLWILLPCSCNLVDGAVVVHYAHVVVVRSSMKGIIVEFGMNVDEGDQERSRRQLRALVRWS
;
A
#
# COMPACT_ATOMS: atom_id res chain seq x y z
N MET A 1 10.08 2.92 -51.92
CA MET A 1 9.96 3.14 -50.48
C MET A 1 8.48 3.29 -50.14
N PRO A 2 7.85 2.34 -49.43
CA PRO A 2 6.47 2.47 -49.00
C PRO A 2 6.35 2.92 -47.53
N SER A 3 5.30 3.70 -47.26
CA SER A 3 4.90 4.30 -45.98
C SER A 3 4.65 3.29 -44.86
N PRO A 4 4.76 3.69 -43.57
CA PRO A 4 4.49 2.81 -42.44
C PRO A 4 2.99 2.67 -42.15
N THR A 5 2.52 1.43 -42.13
CA THR A 5 1.20 1.03 -41.62
C THR A 5 1.19 1.08 -40.09
N LEU A 6 0.28 1.88 -39.54
CA LEU A 6 -0.14 1.78 -38.14
C LEU A 6 -0.92 0.47 -37.97
N LEU A 7 -0.42 -0.44 -37.13
CA LEU A 7 -1.22 -1.56 -36.63
C LEU A 7 -1.21 -1.54 -35.10
N SER A 8 -2.42 -1.43 -34.59
CA SER A 8 -2.84 -1.27 -33.21
C SER A 8 -2.32 -2.38 -32.28
N SER A 9 -1.88 -1.95 -31.10
CA SER A 9 -1.54 -2.81 -29.96
C SER A 9 -2.75 -3.62 -29.49
N PRO A 10 -2.65 -4.93 -29.26
CA PRO A 10 -3.67 -5.69 -28.55
C PRO A 10 -3.49 -5.50 -27.03
N PHE A 11 -4.04 -4.43 -26.49
CA PHE A 11 -4.28 -4.30 -25.05
C PHE A 11 -5.56 -5.04 -24.72
N SER A 12 -5.46 -6.34 -24.44
CA SER A 12 -6.53 -7.12 -23.80
C SER A 12 -5.94 -8.38 -23.20
N ARG A 13 -5.52 -8.30 -21.94
CA ARG A 13 -5.50 -9.45 -21.04
C ARG A 13 -6.26 -9.08 -19.79
N SER A 14 -7.55 -9.35 -19.85
CA SER A 14 -8.41 -9.60 -18.70
C SER A 14 -7.70 -10.60 -17.79
N THR A 15 -7.23 -10.14 -16.63
CA THR A 15 -6.79 -11.02 -15.55
C THR A 15 -8.02 -11.45 -14.75
N PRO A 16 -8.10 -12.73 -14.33
CA PRO A 16 -9.21 -13.19 -13.51
C PRO A 16 -9.08 -12.56 -12.13
N LEU A 17 -10.07 -11.76 -11.77
CA LEU A 17 -10.24 -11.23 -10.42
C LEU A 17 -10.65 -12.41 -9.51
N SER A 18 -9.68 -13.21 -9.05
CA SER A 18 -9.90 -14.11 -7.92
C SER A 18 -10.11 -13.23 -6.70
N THR A 19 -11.36 -12.85 -6.49
CA THR A 19 -11.79 -12.11 -5.32
C THR A 19 -11.94 -13.15 -4.23
N HIS A 20 -10.82 -13.55 -3.62
CA HIS A 20 -10.92 -14.09 -2.27
C HIS A 20 -11.39 -12.94 -1.40
N SER A 21 -12.68 -12.97 -1.07
CA SER A 21 -13.28 -12.15 -0.02
C SER A 21 -12.62 -12.57 1.29
N ILE A 22 -11.43 -12.04 1.56
CA ILE A 22 -10.77 -12.20 2.84
C ILE A 22 -11.73 -11.58 3.85
N ALA A 23 -12.08 -12.33 4.88
CA ALA A 23 -12.93 -11.88 5.96
C ALA A 23 -12.17 -10.85 6.78
N VAL A 24 -12.03 -9.66 6.20
CA VAL A 24 -11.53 -8.48 6.84
C VAL A 24 -12.41 -8.24 8.06
N HIS A 25 -11.79 -8.15 9.25
CA HIS A 25 -12.44 -7.81 10.52
C HIS A 25 -13.58 -6.82 10.29
N ALA A 26 -14.75 -7.04 10.91
CA ALA A 26 -16.07 -6.51 10.52
C ALA A 26 -16.21 -4.97 10.31
N ASN A 27 -15.15 -4.19 10.55
CA ASN A 27 -15.11 -2.73 10.46
C ASN A 27 -14.00 -2.20 9.52
N SER A 28 -13.29 -3.06 8.81
CA SER A 28 -12.18 -2.67 7.92
C SER A 28 -12.60 -2.76 6.45
N ILE A 29 -12.11 -1.81 5.64
CA ILE A 29 -12.36 -1.75 4.19
C ILE A 29 -11.03 -1.90 3.44
N CYS A 30 -11.02 -2.73 2.38
CA CYS A 30 -9.88 -2.80 1.47
C CYS A 30 -9.94 -1.66 0.44
N VAL A 31 -8.94 -0.79 0.45
CA VAL A 31 -8.75 0.24 -0.57
C VAL A 31 -7.70 -0.23 -1.57
N ARG A 32 -8.10 -0.41 -2.83
CA ARG A 32 -7.16 -0.75 -3.92
C ARG A 32 -6.55 0.51 -4.51
N PHE A 33 -5.24 0.50 -4.71
CA PHE A 33 -4.51 1.56 -5.40
C PHE A 33 -3.37 0.98 -6.25
N SER A 34 -2.92 1.75 -7.24
CA SER A 34 -1.83 1.35 -8.12
C SER A 34 -0.47 1.52 -7.45
N CYS A 35 0.32 0.46 -7.46
CA CYS A 35 1.70 0.46 -6.96
C CYS A 35 2.68 0.84 -8.07
N SER A 36 3.62 1.73 -7.77
CA SER A 36 4.77 2.05 -8.63
C SER A 36 6.03 1.50 -7.99
N CYS A 37 6.68 0.58 -8.70
CA CYS A 37 7.92 -0.05 -8.28
C CYS A 37 9.04 0.36 -9.24
N SER A 38 9.96 1.18 -8.75
CA SER A 38 11.10 1.69 -9.53
C SER A 38 12.29 1.97 -8.63
N ASN A 39 13.50 1.64 -9.10
CA ASN A 39 14.77 1.94 -8.42
C ASN A 39 14.80 1.48 -6.94
N GLY A 40 14.19 0.34 -6.62
CA GLY A 40 14.13 -0.20 -5.26
C GLY A 40 13.09 0.46 -4.34
N ILE A 41 12.34 1.45 -4.83
CA ILE A 41 11.23 2.09 -4.11
C ILE A 41 9.93 1.45 -4.59
N SER A 42 9.09 1.02 -3.65
CA SER A 42 7.77 0.42 -3.91
C SER A 42 6.70 1.17 -3.12
N VAL A 43 6.05 2.12 -3.80
CA VAL A 43 5.09 3.04 -3.18
C VAL A 43 3.90 3.27 -4.11
N SER A 44 2.83 3.87 -3.59
CA SER A 44 1.70 4.28 -4.42
C SER A 44 2.16 5.20 -5.56
N THR A 45 1.44 5.13 -6.67
CA THR A 45 1.78 5.89 -7.88
C THR A 45 1.84 7.39 -7.60
N TYR A 46 2.73 8.11 -8.29
CA TYR A 46 2.89 9.55 -8.14
C TYR A 46 1.54 10.30 -8.13
N ASN A 47 1.40 11.23 -7.20
CA ASN A 47 0.17 12.01 -6.98
C ASN A 47 -1.08 11.17 -6.69
N HIS A 48 -0.95 9.94 -6.20
CA HIS A 48 -2.09 9.10 -5.81
C HIS A 48 -1.77 8.26 -4.56
N PRO A 49 -2.62 8.28 -3.51
CA PRO A 49 -3.77 9.17 -3.32
C PRO A 49 -3.34 10.61 -2.95
N ILE A 50 -4.25 11.56 -3.16
CA ILE A 50 -4.10 12.95 -2.70
C ILE A 50 -5.04 13.18 -1.52
N TYR A 51 -4.48 13.66 -0.42
CA TYR A 51 -5.24 14.17 0.71
C TYR A 51 -5.35 15.69 0.62
N LYS A 52 -6.54 16.24 0.89
CA LYS A 52 -6.75 17.70 0.96
C LYS A 52 -6.86 18.09 2.42
N VAL A 53 -5.92 18.90 2.89
CA VAL A 53 -5.81 19.36 4.28
C VAL A 53 -7.10 20.07 4.71
N LYS A 54 -7.60 19.73 5.88
CA LYS A 54 -8.79 20.30 6.51
C LYS A 54 -8.41 21.14 7.72
N THR A 55 -9.35 21.97 8.18
CA THR A 55 -9.16 22.77 9.39
C THR A 55 -8.89 21.86 10.60
N GLY A 56 -7.80 22.14 11.31
CA GLY A 56 -7.37 21.37 12.48
C GLY A 56 -6.44 20.18 12.18
N ASP A 57 -6.12 19.94 10.91
CA ASP A 57 -5.14 18.91 10.55
C ASP A 57 -3.71 19.34 10.88
N SER A 58 -2.91 18.40 11.37
CA SER A 58 -1.46 18.41 11.33
C SER A 58 -0.96 17.19 10.57
N LEU A 59 0.29 17.17 10.11
CA LEU A 59 0.83 15.98 9.44
C LEU A 59 0.75 14.73 10.34
N GLY A 60 0.97 14.89 11.65
CA GLY A 60 0.85 13.79 12.62
C GLY A 60 -0.59 13.29 12.80
N THR A 61 -1.59 14.17 12.84
CA THR A 61 -3.00 13.72 12.93
C THR A 61 -3.45 13.05 11.64
N ILE A 62 -2.95 13.50 10.49
CA ILE A 62 -3.24 12.87 9.19
C ILE A 62 -2.67 11.44 9.17
N THR A 63 -1.40 11.26 9.53
CA THR A 63 -0.78 9.92 9.51
C THR A 63 -1.41 8.98 10.51
N TYR A 64 -1.61 9.42 11.75
CA TYR A 64 -2.14 8.59 12.83
C TYR A 64 -3.64 8.30 12.67
N ASN A 65 -4.48 9.32 12.49
CA ASN A 65 -5.93 9.13 12.51
C ASN A 65 -6.53 8.73 11.15
N ILE A 66 -5.91 9.11 10.03
CA ILE A 66 -6.50 8.93 8.70
C ILE A 66 -5.85 7.75 7.97
N PHE A 67 -4.53 7.62 8.07
CA PHE A 67 -3.78 6.57 7.37
C PHE A 67 -3.24 5.48 8.30
N ASN A 68 -3.70 5.42 9.56
CA ASN A 68 -3.36 4.38 10.54
C ASN A 68 -1.84 4.08 10.59
N GLU A 69 -1.01 5.12 10.50
CA GLU A 69 0.45 5.01 10.51
C GLU A 69 1.07 4.10 9.44
N PHE A 70 0.36 3.85 8.33
CA PHE A 70 0.98 3.21 7.17
C PHE A 70 2.13 4.03 6.57
N ILE A 71 2.18 5.32 6.91
CA ILE A 71 3.18 6.28 6.48
C ILE A 71 3.57 7.20 7.63
N THR A 72 4.78 7.76 7.56
CA THR A 72 5.26 8.73 8.56
C THR A 72 4.99 10.16 8.12
N TYR A 73 5.00 11.11 9.07
CA TYR A 73 4.79 12.51 8.71
C TYR A 73 6.01 13.08 7.98
N GLU A 74 7.19 12.53 8.25
CA GLU A 74 8.44 12.81 7.56
C GLU A 74 8.35 12.42 6.09
N ASP A 75 7.76 11.26 5.78
CA ASP A 75 7.55 10.82 4.40
C ASP A 75 6.66 11.81 3.65
N ILE A 76 5.53 12.23 4.26
CA ILE A 76 4.64 13.23 3.65
C ILE A 76 5.41 14.54 3.42
N ALA A 77 6.14 15.03 4.43
CA ALA A 77 6.87 16.28 4.33
C ALA A 77 7.92 16.23 3.22
N MET A 78 8.68 15.14 3.15
CA MET A 78 9.71 14.94 2.14
C MET A 78 9.13 14.93 0.71
N VAL A 79 8.11 14.12 0.44
CA VAL A 79 7.59 13.99 -0.94
C VAL A 79 6.79 15.20 -1.41
N ASN A 80 6.22 15.97 -0.47
CA ASN A 80 5.51 17.21 -0.76
C ASN A 80 6.41 18.46 -0.65
N LYS A 81 7.72 18.29 -0.38
CA LYS A 81 8.70 19.38 -0.23
C LYS A 81 8.30 20.42 0.83
N ILE A 82 7.75 19.95 1.95
CA ILE A 82 7.35 20.78 3.09
C ILE A 82 8.59 21.03 3.94
N LEU A 83 9.00 22.30 4.06
CA LEU A 83 10.20 22.69 4.82
C LEU A 83 10.00 22.60 6.34
N ASP A 84 8.82 22.98 6.81
CA ASP A 84 8.44 22.92 8.22
C ASP A 84 7.21 22.01 8.36
N PRO A 85 7.37 20.77 8.85
CA PRO A 85 6.29 19.79 9.00
C PRO A 85 5.10 20.28 9.85
N ASN A 86 5.31 21.32 10.67
CA ASN A 86 4.25 21.91 11.49
C ASN A 86 3.43 22.98 10.75
N LYS A 87 3.83 23.35 9.53
CA LYS A 87 3.18 24.39 8.72
C LYS A 87 2.56 23.77 7.47
N ILE A 88 1.29 23.40 7.60
CA ILE A 88 0.43 23.00 6.48
C ILE A 88 -0.80 23.90 6.42
N GLU A 89 -1.30 24.16 5.22
CA GLU A 89 -2.41 25.09 5.00
C GLU A 89 -3.70 24.34 4.66
N VAL A 90 -4.83 24.85 5.15
CA VAL A 90 -6.15 24.30 4.79
C VAL A 90 -6.35 24.39 3.28
N GLY A 91 -6.74 23.27 2.67
CA GLY A 91 -6.92 23.14 1.24
C GLY A 91 -5.67 22.73 0.47
N GLN A 92 -4.49 22.69 1.12
CA GLN A 92 -3.27 22.14 0.54
C GLN A 92 -3.48 20.69 0.13
N LYS A 93 -2.98 20.33 -1.05
CA LYS A 93 -3.02 18.96 -1.56
C LYS A 93 -1.71 18.26 -1.21
N LEU A 94 -1.81 17.17 -0.47
CA LEU A 94 -0.69 16.34 -0.04
C LEU A 94 -0.75 15.01 -0.79
N TRP A 95 0.32 14.68 -1.50
CA TRP A 95 0.55 13.33 -1.99
C TRP A 95 0.90 12.43 -0.81
N ILE A 96 0.17 11.31 -0.70
CA ILE A 96 0.32 10.33 0.36
C ILE A 96 1.04 9.11 -0.22
N LEU A 97 2.16 8.74 0.39
CA LEU A 97 3.10 7.75 -0.12
C LEU A 97 2.82 6.35 0.44
N LEU A 98 1.71 5.71 0.05
CA LEU A 98 1.31 4.44 0.67
C LEU A 98 2.30 3.31 0.30
N PRO A 99 2.73 2.49 1.28
CA PRO A 99 3.64 1.37 1.03
C PRO A 99 2.93 0.28 0.22
N CYS A 100 3.66 -0.33 -0.72
CA CYS A 100 3.19 -1.48 -1.48
C CYS A 100 4.39 -2.32 -1.95
N SER A 101 4.11 -3.45 -2.60
CA SER A 101 5.15 -4.28 -3.21
C SER A 101 4.69 -4.83 -4.55
N CYS A 102 5.63 -4.98 -5.49
CA CYS A 102 5.44 -5.67 -6.76
C CYS A 102 6.19 -7.01 -6.82
N ASN A 103 6.71 -7.49 -5.69
CA ASN A 103 7.52 -8.71 -5.66
C ASN A 103 6.65 -9.94 -5.87
N LEU A 104 7.19 -10.93 -6.57
CA LEU A 104 6.59 -12.25 -6.66
C LEU A 104 6.71 -12.97 -5.31
N VAL A 105 5.71 -13.79 -4.99
CA VAL A 105 5.76 -14.71 -3.84
C VAL A 105 5.80 -16.12 -4.43
N ASP A 106 6.91 -16.81 -4.20
CA ASP A 106 7.19 -18.15 -4.75
C ASP A 106 6.99 -18.26 -6.27
N GLY A 107 7.42 -17.22 -6.99
CA GLY A 107 7.31 -17.14 -8.44
C GLY A 107 5.90 -16.81 -8.96
N ALA A 108 4.91 -16.70 -8.07
CA ALA A 108 3.54 -16.33 -8.42
C ALA A 108 3.28 -14.83 -8.27
N VAL A 109 2.40 -14.32 -9.14
CA VAL A 109 1.86 -12.96 -9.04
C VAL A 109 0.78 -12.96 -7.95
N VAL A 110 0.94 -12.09 -6.97
CA VAL A 110 0.00 -11.92 -5.86
C VAL A 110 -0.37 -10.45 -5.67
N VAL A 111 -1.42 -10.20 -4.91
CA VAL A 111 -1.76 -8.86 -4.42
C VAL A 111 -1.19 -8.69 -3.02
N HIS A 112 -0.39 -7.64 -2.83
CA HIS A 112 0.16 -7.26 -1.54
C HIS A 112 -0.83 -6.36 -0.81
N TYR A 113 -1.18 -6.71 0.44
CA TYR A 113 -2.11 -5.94 1.26
C TYR A 113 -1.40 -5.41 2.50
N ALA A 114 -1.51 -4.10 2.72
CA ALA A 114 -1.11 -3.51 3.98
C ALA A 114 -2.22 -3.74 5.02
N HIS A 115 -1.86 -4.27 6.20
CA HIS A 115 -2.82 -4.62 7.25
C HIS A 115 -2.38 -4.06 8.60
N VAL A 116 -3.30 -3.38 9.29
CA VAL A 116 -3.07 -2.92 10.67
C VAL A 116 -3.41 -4.08 11.61
N VAL A 117 -2.44 -4.52 12.40
CA VAL A 117 -2.69 -5.58 13.38
C VAL A 117 -3.44 -5.00 14.56
N VAL A 118 -4.62 -5.56 14.83
CA VAL A 118 -5.41 -5.22 16.01
C VAL A 118 -4.73 -5.75 17.27
N VAL A 119 -4.75 -4.97 18.35
CA VAL A 119 -4.28 -5.40 19.67
C VAL A 119 -5.02 -6.69 20.06
N ARG A 120 -4.25 -7.76 20.37
CA ARG A 120 -4.68 -9.16 20.64
C ARG A 120 -4.79 -10.08 19.42
N SER A 121 -4.50 -9.63 18.21
CA SER A 121 -4.31 -10.54 17.08
C SER A 121 -3.06 -11.40 17.28
N SER A 122 -3.09 -12.63 16.75
CA SER A 122 -1.93 -13.53 16.77
C SER A 122 -1.42 -13.73 15.34
N MET A 123 -0.10 -13.93 15.20
CA MET A 123 0.52 -14.20 13.91
C MET A 123 -0.10 -15.43 13.22
N LYS A 124 -0.39 -16.49 13.99
CA LYS A 124 -1.06 -17.69 13.48
C LYS A 124 -2.48 -17.38 13.01
N GLY A 125 -3.21 -16.52 13.73
CA GLY A 125 -4.54 -16.04 13.34
C GLY A 125 -4.51 -15.27 12.03
N ILE A 126 -3.58 -14.33 11.88
CA ILE A 126 -3.40 -13.52 10.66
C ILE A 126 -3.04 -14.41 9.47
N ILE A 127 -2.09 -15.35 9.64
CA ILE A 127 -1.71 -16.26 8.56
C ILE A 127 -2.92 -17.07 8.07
N VAL A 128 -3.71 -17.64 8.99
CA VAL A 128 -4.92 -18.38 8.64
C VAL A 128 -5.96 -17.47 7.98
N GLU A 129 -6.15 -16.26 8.50
CA GLU A 129 -7.08 -15.25 7.95
C GLU A 129 -6.74 -14.90 6.51
N PHE A 130 -5.45 -14.76 6.18
CA PHE A 130 -4.96 -14.45 4.83
C PHE A 130 -4.68 -15.70 3.98
N GLY A 131 -5.00 -16.90 4.46
CA GLY A 131 -4.81 -18.15 3.70
C GLY A 131 -3.34 -18.45 3.36
N MET A 132 -2.40 -17.97 4.17
CA MET A 132 -0.98 -18.26 3.98
C MET A 132 -0.66 -19.66 4.53
N ASN A 133 0.19 -20.42 3.82
CA ASN A 133 0.65 -21.72 4.30
C ASN A 133 1.81 -21.50 5.29
N VAL A 134 1.73 -22.08 6.49
CA VAL A 134 2.85 -22.07 7.45
C VAL A 134 3.67 -23.33 7.22
N ASP A 135 4.63 -23.27 6.30
CA ASP A 135 5.73 -24.23 6.35
C ASP A 135 6.78 -23.70 7.35
N GLU A 136 7.08 -24.54 8.34
CA GLU A 136 7.86 -24.24 9.54
C GLU A 136 9.34 -23.87 9.22
N GLY A 137 9.79 -24.06 7.98
CA GLY A 137 11.11 -23.65 7.46
C GLY A 137 11.18 -22.25 6.84
N ASP A 138 10.03 -21.61 6.55
CA ASP A 138 9.93 -20.32 5.83
C ASP A 138 9.45 -19.15 6.71
N GLN A 139 9.43 -19.35 8.03
CA GLN A 139 8.90 -18.40 8.99
C GLN A 139 9.61 -17.04 8.95
N GLU A 140 10.92 -16.98 8.64
CA GLU A 140 11.67 -15.73 8.52
C GLU A 140 11.43 -15.00 7.18
N ARG A 141 11.08 -15.72 6.11
CA ARG A 141 10.82 -15.15 4.78
C ARG A 141 9.42 -14.55 4.68
N SER A 142 8.42 -15.27 5.21
CA SER A 142 7.06 -14.75 5.40
C SER A 142 7.02 -13.64 6.46
N ARG A 143 7.87 -13.68 7.50
CA ARG A 143 8.06 -12.54 8.42
C ARG A 143 8.61 -11.30 7.73
N ARG A 144 9.53 -11.43 6.75
CA ARG A 144 10.05 -10.28 5.99
C ARG A 144 8.99 -9.67 5.07
N GLN A 145 8.16 -10.50 4.43
CA GLN A 145 7.03 -10.02 3.61
C GLN A 145 5.92 -9.37 4.46
N LEU A 146 5.58 -9.98 5.60
CA LEU A 146 4.60 -9.41 6.53
C LEU A 146 5.15 -8.16 7.24
N ARG A 147 6.43 -8.10 7.63
CA ARG A 147 7.01 -6.89 8.27
C ARG A 147 7.03 -5.66 7.37
N ALA A 148 7.01 -5.83 6.04
CA ALA A 148 6.96 -4.71 5.10
C ALA A 148 5.53 -4.13 4.93
N LEU A 149 4.50 -4.91 5.27
CA LEU A 149 3.10 -4.58 4.98
C LEU A 149 2.20 -4.55 6.23
N VAL A 150 2.68 -5.07 7.36
CA VAL A 150 1.90 -5.28 8.57
C VAL A 150 2.53 -4.52 9.73
N ARG A 151 1.88 -3.42 10.13
CA ARG A 151 2.28 -2.59 11.27
C ARG A 151 1.59 -3.11 12.53
N TRP A 152 2.36 -3.37 13.58
CA TRP A 152 1.87 -3.67 14.91
C TRP A 152 1.64 -2.37 15.66
N SER A 153 0.50 -2.26 16.35
CA SER A 153 0.21 -1.18 17.29
C SER A 153 0.79 -1.46 18.67
#